data_AF-A0AAI8ME72-F1
#
_entry.id   AF-A0AAI8ME72-F1
#
_cell.length_a   1.000
_cell.length_b   1.000
_cell.length_c   1.000
_cell.angle_alpha   90.00
_cell.angle_beta   90.00
_cell.angle_gamma   90.00
#
_symmetry.space_group_name_H-M   'P 1'
#
loop_
_entity.id
_entity.type
_entity.pdbx_description
1 polymer ?
#
loop_
_entity_poly.entity_id
_entity_poly.type
_entity_poly.pdbx_seq_one_letter_code
_entity_poly.pdbx_strand_id
1 'polypeptide(L)' 'MKQQLPPSDQVFILRFWREFAGPTERGHWRVQVRNINTCRRDVVDNVQGAFSIISADLNAAVTENEGHDGPGIEALKRED' A
#
# COMPACT_ATOMS: atom_id res chain seq x y z
N MET A 1 38.56 -26.12 10.13
CA MET A 1 37.71 -25.27 11.00
C MET A 1 36.50 -24.86 10.18
N LYS A 2 35.28 -25.26 10.55
CA LYS A 2 34.06 -24.78 9.89
C LYS A 2 33.81 -23.36 10.40
N GLN A 3 33.99 -22.35 9.55
CA GLN A 3 33.59 -20.98 9.87
C GLN A 3 32.08 -20.99 10.09
N GLN A 4 31.65 -20.92 11.36
CA GLN A 4 30.27 -20.55 11.67
C GLN A 4 30.15 -19.08 11.31
N LEU A 5 29.59 -18.79 10.13
CA LEU A 5 29.11 -17.43 9.87
C LEU A 5 28.08 -17.09 10.97
N PRO A 6 28.14 -15.90 11.57
CA PRO A 6 27.10 -15.46 12.49
C PRO A 6 25.73 -15.60 11.77
N PRO A 7 24.65 -15.94 12.50
CA PRO A 7 23.32 -15.99 11.91
C PRO A 7 23.08 -14.65 11.22
N SER A 8 23.01 -14.66 9.90
CA SER A 8 22.77 -13.45 9.12
C SER A 8 21.40 -12.94 9.52
N ASP A 9 21.32 -11.71 10.05
CA ASP A 9 20.07 -11.12 10.46
C ASP A 9 19.05 -11.19 9.32
N GLN A 10 17.85 -11.67 9.64
CA GLN A 10 16.73 -11.69 8.70
C GLN A 10 16.09 -10.31 8.69
N VAL A 11 16.10 -9.65 7.53
CA VAL A 11 15.62 -8.27 7.40
C VAL A 11 14.50 -8.20 6.39
N PHE A 12 13.41 -7.52 6.76
CA PHE A 12 12.34 -7.15 5.86
C PHE A 12 12.34 -5.63 5.67
N ILE A 13 12.23 -5.20 4.42
CA ILE A 13 12.02 -3.80 4.03
C ILE A 13 10.60 -3.72 3.47
N LEU A 14 9.79 -2.90 4.12
CA LEU A 14 8.36 -2.77 3.88
C LEU A 14 8.09 -1.31 3.53
N ARG A 15 7.66 -1.04 2.29
CA ARG A 15 7.48 0.32 1.81
C ARG A 15 6.10 0.51 1.21
N PHE A 16 5.41 1.55 1.66
CA PHE A 16 4.22 2.10 1.04
C PHE A 16 4.54 3.49 0.49
N TRP A 17 4.01 3.82 -0.68
CA TRP A 17 4.04 5.17 -1.20
C TRP A 17 2.83 5.41 -2.09
N ARG A 18 2.48 6.69 -2.30
CA ARG A 18 1.51 7.07 -3.32
C ARG A 18 2.20 7.34 -4.64
N GLU A 19 1.73 6.69 -5.68
CA GLU A 19 2.14 6.94 -7.07
C GLU A 19 1.00 7.67 -7.79
N PHE A 20 1.31 8.83 -8.35
CA PHE A 20 0.38 9.65 -9.12
C PHE A 20 0.78 9.55 -10.60
N ALA A 21 -0.15 9.18 -11.48
CA ALA A 21 0.14 9.12 -12.91
C ALA A 21 -0.05 10.49 -13.61
N GLY A 22 -0.56 11.50 -12.89
CA GLY A 22 -0.56 12.90 -13.31
C GLY A 22 -0.86 13.87 -12.16
N PRO A 23 -0.72 15.19 -12.39
CA PRO A 23 -0.93 16.22 -11.37
C PRO A 23 -2.38 16.31 -10.86
N THR A 24 -3.34 15.77 -11.62
CA THR A 24 -4.78 15.78 -11.29
C THR A 24 -5.33 14.39 -10.98
N GLU A 25 -4.50 13.35 -11.06
CA GLU A 25 -4.96 11.97 -10.87
C GLU A 25 -4.89 11.56 -9.39
N ARG A 26 -5.85 10.73 -8.96
CA ARG A 26 -5.78 10.14 -7.61
C ARG A 26 -4.58 9.21 -7.53
N GLY A 27 -3.68 9.48 -6.59
CA GLY A 27 -2.53 8.62 -6.36
C GLY A 27 -2.96 7.24 -5.85
N HIS A 28 -2.44 6.19 -6.47
CA HIS A 28 -2.63 4.82 -6.02
C HIS A 28 -1.58 4.46 -4.97
N TRP A 29 -1.98 3.68 -3.97
CA TRP A 29 -1.04 3.12 -3.02
C TRP A 29 -0.26 1.98 -3.68
N ARG A 30 1.06 2.14 -3.72
CA ARG A 30 2.02 1.12 -4.15
C ARG A 30 2.73 0.54 -2.96
N VAL A 31 3.13 -0.71 -3.11
CA VAL A 31 3.80 -1.49 -2.07
C VAL A 31 5.01 -2.20 -2.61
N GLN A 32 6.05 -2.24 -1.78
CA GLN A 32 7.24 -3.05 -1.99
C GLN A 32 7.54 -3.82 -0.70
N VAL A 33 7.60 -5.13 -0.83
CA VAL A 33 8.11 -6.03 0.21
C VAL A 33 9.41 -6.62 -0.32
N ARG A 34 10.52 -6.38 0.39
CA ARG A 34 11.82 -6.98 0.09
C ARG A 34 12.33 -7.68 1.32
N ASN A 35 12.83 -8.90 1.16
CA ASN A 35 13.47 -9.68 2.20
C ASN A 35 14.97 -9.84 1.90
N ILE A 36 15.79 -9.83 2.95
CA ILE A 36 17.24 -10.02 2.88
C ILE A 36 17.59 -11.15 3.85
N ASN A 37 18.33 -12.15 3.35
CA ASN A 37 18.79 -13.31 4.12
C ASN A 37 17.68 -14.11 4.82
N THR A 38 16.43 -14.01 4.34
CA THR A 38 15.31 -14.76 4.91
C THR A 38 15.18 -16.12 4.24
N CYS A 39 15.52 -17.17 4.96
CA CYS A 39 15.44 -18.56 4.47
C CYS A 39 14.06 -19.19 4.67
N ARG A 40 13.20 -18.56 5.49
CA ARG A 40 11.85 -19.02 5.83
C ARG A 40 10.83 -18.54 4.83
N ARG A 41 10.56 -19.36 3.80
CA ARG A 41 9.59 -19.05 2.75
C ARG A 41 8.19 -18.80 3.31
N ASP A 42 7.76 -19.59 4.28
CA ASP A 42 6.49 -19.44 4.97
C ASP A 42 6.29 -18.04 5.58
N VAL A 43 7.35 -17.47 6.16
CA VAL A 43 7.30 -16.11 6.73
C VAL A 43 7.24 -15.07 5.61
N VAL A 44 7.99 -15.26 4.52
CA VAL A 44 7.95 -14.35 3.35
C VAL A 44 6.55 -14.33 2.75
N ASP A 45 5.94 -15.49 2.54
CA ASP A 45 4.61 -15.62 1.95
C ASP A 45 3.54 -14.95 2.84
N ASN A 46 3.62 -15.14 4.16
CA ASN A 46 2.73 -14.48 5.12
C ASN A 46 2.86 -12.95 5.08
N VAL A 47 4.09 -12.43 5.07
CA VAL A 47 4.34 -10.99 5.02
C VAL A 47 3.84 -10.40 3.69
N GLN A 48 4.10 -11.06 2.57
CA GLN A 48 3.61 -10.64 1.26
C GLN A 48 2.08 -10.65 1.20
N GLY A 49 1.44 -11.70 1.72
CA GLY A 49 -0.03 -11.80 1.78
C GLY A 49 -0.66 -10.67 2.59
N ALA A 50 -0.15 -10.42 3.81
CA ALA A 50 -0.65 -9.34 4.66
C ALA A 50 -0.52 -7.97 3.99
N PHE A 51 0.63 -7.71 3.35
CA PHE A 51 0.87 -6.44 2.67
C PHE A 51 0.01 -6.28 1.41
N SER A 52 -0.29 -7.36 0.70
CA SER A 52 -1.24 -7.35 -0.41
C SER A 52 -2.63 -6.93 0.05
N ILE A 53 -3.12 -7.50 1.17
CA ILE A 53 -4.42 -7.15 1.75
C ILE A 53 -4.45 -5.67 2.14
N ILE A 54 -3.46 -5.19 2.91
CA ILE A 54 -3.37 -3.79 3.32
C ILE A 54 -3.36 -2.85 2.10
N SER A 55 -2.63 -3.21 1.04
CA SER A 55 -2.60 -2.40 -0.18
C SER A 55 -3.93 -2.36 -0.92
N ALA A 56 -4.68 -3.47 -0.93
CA ALA A 56 -6.01 -3.52 -1.51
C ALA A 56 -6.97 -2.63 -0.73
N ASP A 57 -6.98 -2.74 0.61
CA ASP A 57 -7.83 -1.92 1.48
C ASP A 57 -7.51 -0.43 1.35
N LEU A 58 -6.22 -0.07 1.34
CA LEU A 58 -5.79 1.31 1.15
C LEU A 58 -6.21 1.88 -0.20
N ASN A 59 -6.21 1.09 -1.27
CA ASN A 59 -6.68 1.53 -2.58
C ASN A 59 -8.21 1.59 -2.65
N ALA A 60 -8.92 0.64 -2.01
CA ALA A 60 -10.38 0.66 -1.92
C ALA A 60 -10.89 1.89 -1.18
N ALA A 61 -10.28 2.26 -0.06
CA ALA A 61 -10.61 3.48 0.68
C ALA A 61 -10.43 4.77 -0.14
N VAL A 62 -9.52 4.77 -1.14
CA VAL A 62 -9.37 5.91 -2.07
C VAL A 62 -10.53 6.02 -3.05
N THR A 63 -11.10 4.87 -3.43
CA THR A 63 -12.28 4.77 -4.31
C THR A 63 -13.59 5.02 -3.54
N GLU A 64 -13.73 4.57 -2.30
CA GLU A 64 -14.93 4.79 -1.47
C GLU A 64 -15.17 6.26 -1.13
N ASN A 65 -14.11 7.06 -1.08
CA ASN A 65 -14.20 8.52 -0.97
C ASN A 65 -14.78 9.20 -2.24
N GLU A 66 -15.25 8.43 -3.23
CA GLU A 66 -16.09 8.90 -4.36
C GLU A 66 -17.58 8.59 -4.17
N GLY A 67 -17.95 7.72 -3.21
CA GLY A 67 -19.33 7.38 -2.90
C GLY A 67 -20.02 8.32 -1.90
N HIS A 68 -19.27 9.26 -1.33
CA HIS A 68 -19.77 10.26 -0.38
C HIS A 68 -19.47 11.71 -0.81
N ASP A 69 -19.22 11.95 -2.09
CA ASP A 69 -19.57 13.23 -2.71
C ASP A 69 -21.02 13.12 -3.19
N GLY A 70 -21.94 13.25 -2.24
CA GLY A 70 -23.33 13.54 -2.56
C GLY A 70 -23.43 14.82 -3.40
N PRO A 71 -24.53 15.02 -4.16
CA PRO A 71 -24.76 16.25 -4.91
C PRO A 71 -24.99 17.39 -3.91
N GLY A 72 -23.91 18.03 -3.49
CA GLY A 72 -23.89 18.94 -2.35
C GLY A 72 -23.02 20.17 -2.59
N ILE A 73 -22.88 20.62 -3.84
CA ILE A 73 -22.58 22.02 -4.12
C ILE A 73 -23.79 22.59 -4.85
N GLU A 74 -24.75 22.97 -4.01
CA GLU A 74 -25.57 24.17 -4.16
C GLU A 74 -25.91 24.56 -5.60
N ALA A 75 -26.95 23.89 -6.10
CA ALA A 75 -28.03 24.58 -6.78
C ALA A 75 -28.65 25.64 -5.82
N LEU A 76 -27.90 26.69 -5.48
CA LEU A 76 -28.48 27.92 -4.96
C LEU A 76 -28.87 28.80 -6.16
N LYS A 77 -30.09 28.54 -6.59
CA LYS A 77 -31.07 29.50 -7.08
C LYS A 77 -30.51 30.71 -7.86
N ARG A 78 -30.67 30.63 -9.18
CA ARG A 78 -31.21 31.76 -9.94
C ARG A 78 -32.61 32.08 -9.40
N GLU A 79 -32.83 33.33 -9.04
CA GLU A 79 -34.05 34.12 -8.77
C GLU A 79 -33.54 35.28 -7.90
N ASP A 80 -33.43 36.54 -8.31
CA ASP A 80 -34.20 37.37 -9.25
C ASP A 80 -33.30 38.23 -10.18
#